data_AF-A0A971IDT7-F1
#
_entry.id   AF-A0A971IDT7-F1
#
_cell.length_a   1.000
_cell.length_b   1.000
_cell.length_c   1.000
_cell.angle_alpha   90.00
_cell.angle_beta   90.00
_cell.angle_gamma   90.00
#
_symmetry.space_group_name_H-M   'P 1'
#
loop_
_entity.id
_entity.type
_entity.pdbx_description
1 polymer ?
#
loop_
_entity_poly.entity_id
_entity_poly.type
_entity_poly.pdbx_seq_one_letter_code
_entity_poly.pdbx_strand_id
1 'polypeptide(L)'
;PASGDDKTSLMISMRNLPGALHQILEPFNTHNIDMTRIESRPNRSGAWNYVFFIDFDGHIDEPRVQPVLKEIAERAADMKVLGSYPKGVL
;
A
#
# COMPACT_ATOMS: atom_id res chain seq x y z
N PRO A 1 5.36 18.12 2.62
CA PRO A 1 5.86 18.06 4.01
C PRO A 1 4.87 17.27 4.86
N ALA A 2 5.37 16.44 5.79
CA ALA A 2 4.53 15.71 6.72
C ALA A 2 3.75 16.67 7.63
N SER A 3 2.47 16.38 7.88
CA SER A 3 1.62 17.14 8.81
C SER A 3 1.71 16.66 10.25
N GLY A 4 2.25 15.46 10.46
CA GLY A 4 2.35 14.81 11.78
C GLY A 4 1.22 13.83 12.07
N ASP A 5 0.12 13.89 11.30
CA ASP A 5 -0.94 12.88 11.30
C ASP A 5 -1.44 12.66 9.87
N ASP A 6 -0.64 11.92 9.11
CA ASP A 6 -0.85 11.70 7.68
C ASP A 6 -1.37 10.29 7.38
N LYS A 7 -1.99 10.18 6.22
CA LYS A 7 -2.32 8.93 5.54
C LYS A 7 -1.56 8.87 4.22
N THR A 8 -1.16 7.68 3.82
CA THR A 8 -0.55 7.44 2.50
C THR A 8 -1.39 6.50 1.68
N SER A 9 -1.60 6.84 0.41
CA SER A 9 -2.29 5.98 -0.57
C SER A 9 -1.30 5.32 -1.52
N LEU A 10 -1.48 4.03 -1.74
CA LEU A 10 -0.73 3.21 -2.69
C LEU A 10 -1.65 2.64 -3.77
N MET A 11 -1.08 2.45 -4.96
CA MET A 11 -1.61 1.58 -5.99
C MET A 11 -0.61 0.44 -6.20
N ILE A 12 -1.06 -0.81 -6.07
CA ILE A 12 -0.22 -2.00 -6.16
C ILE A 12 -0.80 -2.93 -7.21
N SER A 13 0.01 -3.35 -8.18
CA SER A 13 -0.37 -4.39 -9.15
C SER A 13 0.29 -5.71 -8.78
N MET A 14 -0.43 -6.80 -8.97
CA MET A 14 0.07 -8.14 -8.67
C MET A 14 -0.51 -9.21 -9.59
N ARG A 15 0.27 -10.28 -9.75
CA ARG A 15 -0.17 -11.50 -10.40
C ARG A 15 -1.19 -12.20 -9.51
N ASN A 16 -2.27 -12.71 -10.09
CA ASN A 16 -3.29 -13.48 -9.36
C ASN A 16 -2.78 -14.89 -9.05
N LEU A 17 -2.00 -15.01 -7.98
CA LEU A 17 -1.45 -16.26 -7.47
C LEU A 17 -1.92 -16.47 -6.01
N PRO A 18 -2.06 -17.74 -5.56
CA PRO A 18 -2.39 -18.03 -4.17
C PRO A 18 -1.42 -17.33 -3.20
N GLY A 19 -1.96 -16.67 -2.18
CA GLY A 19 -1.18 -15.98 -1.15
C GLY A 19 -0.61 -14.62 -1.56
N ALA A 20 -0.76 -14.20 -2.82
CA ALA A 20 -0.18 -12.94 -3.28
C ALA A 20 -0.68 -11.74 -2.46
N LEU A 21 -1.98 -11.66 -2.15
CA LEU A 21 -2.53 -10.58 -1.32
C LEU A 21 -1.92 -10.58 0.08
N HIS A 22 -1.87 -11.75 0.73
CA HIS A 22 -1.24 -11.88 2.04
C HIS A 22 0.21 -11.37 2.05
N GLN A 23 0.99 -11.69 1.00
CA GLN A 23 2.38 -11.23 0.89
C GLN A 23 2.52 -9.71 0.85
N ILE A 24 1.57 -8.96 0.26
CA ILE A 24 1.65 -7.49 0.26
C ILE A 24 1.07 -6.86 1.53
N LEU A 25 0.26 -7.60 2.30
CA LEU A 25 -0.33 -7.12 3.56
C LEU A 25 0.57 -7.41 4.78
N GLU A 26 1.38 -8.46 4.72
CA GLU A 26 2.25 -8.89 5.82
C GLU A 26 3.22 -7.80 6.32
N PRO A 27 3.87 -6.97 5.47
CA PRO A 27 4.73 -5.90 5.94
C PRO A 27 4.02 -4.88 6.85
N PHE A 28 2.75 -4.56 6.58
CA PHE A 28 1.99 -3.65 7.45
C PHE A 28 1.84 -4.21 8.86
N ASN A 29 1.54 -5.52 8.98
CA ASN A 29 1.43 -6.19 10.26
C ASN A 29 2.79 -6.29 10.98
N THR A 30 3.84 -6.67 10.25
CA THR A 30 5.20 -6.82 10.81
C THR A 30 5.76 -5.51 11.36
N HIS A 31 5.45 -4.38 10.72
CA HIS A 31 5.88 -3.04 11.15
C HIS A 31 4.84 -2.28 11.98
N ASN A 32 3.75 -2.94 12.38
CA ASN A 32 2.67 -2.36 13.19
C ASN A 32 2.12 -1.04 12.61
N ILE A 33 1.77 -1.07 11.32
CA ILE A 33 1.17 0.04 10.58
C ILE A 33 -0.29 -0.27 10.26
N ASP A 34 -1.18 0.59 10.73
CA ASP A 34 -2.62 0.45 10.50
C ASP A 34 -2.98 0.76 9.05
N MET A 35 -3.69 -0.17 8.42
CA MET A 35 -4.37 0.07 7.14
C MET A 35 -5.78 0.59 7.40
N THR A 36 -6.18 1.62 6.67
CA THR A 36 -7.49 2.25 6.81
C THR A 36 -8.41 1.97 5.63
N ARG A 37 -7.86 1.54 4.49
CA ARG A 37 -8.62 1.14 3.32
C ARG A 37 -7.88 0.10 2.51
N ILE A 38 -8.62 -0.87 1.99
CA ILE A 38 -8.15 -1.78 0.95
C ILE A 38 -9.27 -2.01 -0.06
N GLU A 39 -8.99 -1.75 -1.33
CA GLU A 39 -9.92 -1.98 -2.43
C GLU A 39 -9.21 -2.73 -3.55
N SER A 40 -9.84 -3.78 -4.08
CA SER A 40 -9.37 -4.46 -5.29
C SER A 40 -10.16 -4.01 -6.51
N ARG A 41 -9.47 -3.89 -7.64
CA ARG A 41 -10.08 -3.64 -8.96
C ARG A 41 -9.48 -4.61 -9.97
N PRO A 42 -10.30 -5.20 -10.86
CA PRO A 42 -9.78 -6.04 -11.94
C PRO A 42 -8.97 -5.18 -12.91
N ASN A 43 -7.77 -5.63 -13.29
CA ASN A 43 -6.98 -4.94 -14.30
C ASN A 43 -7.51 -5.27 -15.70
N ARG A 44 -7.81 -4.24 -16.50
CA ARG A 44 -8.35 -4.39 -17.86
C ARG A 44 -7.29 -4.67 -18.93
N SER A 45 -6.00 -4.47 -18.62
CA SER A 45 -4.92 -4.48 -19.62
C SER A 45 -4.08 -5.76 -19.68
N GLY A 46 -4.42 -6.80 -18.91
CA GLY A 46 -3.76 -8.11 -19.00
C GLY A 46 -4.50 -9.18 -18.22
N ALA A 47 -4.51 -10.41 -18.76
CA ALA A 47 -5.12 -11.55 -18.10
C ALA A 47 -4.45 -11.78 -16.73
N TRP A 48 -5.27 -11.94 -15.67
CA TRP A 48 -4.88 -12.40 -14.34
C TRP A 48 -4.11 -11.41 -13.43
N ASN A 49 -4.20 -10.09 -13.66
CA ASN A 49 -3.64 -9.11 -12.73
C ASN A 49 -4.73 -8.36 -11.95
N TYR A 50 -4.52 -8.17 -10.65
CA TYR A 50 -5.33 -7.30 -9.80
C TYR A 50 -4.57 -6.02 -9.50
N VAL A 51 -5.31 -4.91 -9.40
CA VAL A 51 -4.82 -3.65 -8.84
C VAL A 51 -5.47 -3.45 -7.48
N PHE A 52 -4.66 -3.22 -6.46
CA PHE A 52 -5.09 -2.88 -5.12
C PHE A 52 -4.81 -1.42 -4.83
N PHE A 53 -5.80 -0.75 -4.25
CA PHE A 53 -5.64 0.57 -3.65
C PHE A 53 -5.61 0.38 -2.15
N ILE A 54 -4.54 0.82 -1.50
CA ILE A 54 -4.35 0.69 -0.06
C ILE A 54 -4.13 2.07 0.51
N ASP A 55 -4.85 2.41 1.56
CA ASP A 55 -4.54 3.56 2.39
C ASP A 55 -4.09 3.09 3.77
N PHE A 56 -3.04 3.71 4.33
CA PHE A 56 -2.51 3.37 5.64
C PHE A 56 -2.05 4.62 6.41
N ASP A 57 -1.91 4.47 7.72
CA ASP A 57 -1.50 5.54 8.62
C ASP A 57 0.02 5.73 8.61
N GLY A 58 0.43 6.94 8.25
CA GLY A 58 1.83 7.35 8.18
C GLY A 58 2.16 8.10 6.89
N HIS A 59 3.16 8.97 6.97
CA HIS A 59 3.72 9.71 5.84
C HIS A 59 4.87 8.90 5.20
N ILE A 60 5.07 9.05 3.88
CA ILE A 60 6.17 8.36 3.19
C ILE A 60 7.53 8.65 3.81
N ASP A 61 7.78 9.89 4.23
CA ASP A 61 9.05 10.30 4.86
C ASP A 61 9.27 9.73 6.28
N GLU A 62 8.29 9.03 6.87
CA GLU A 62 8.46 8.43 8.20
C GLU A 62 9.41 7.21 8.15
N PRO A 63 10.40 7.13 9.05
CA PRO A 63 11.35 6.01 9.08
C PRO A 63 10.70 4.62 9.22
N ARG A 64 9.55 4.51 9.90
CA ARG A 64 8.81 3.24 10.05
C ARG A 64 8.06 2.81 8.78
N VAL A 65 7.75 3.75 7.89
CA VAL A 65 7.02 3.49 6.63
C VAL A 65 7.98 3.00 5.54
N GLN A 66 9.22 3.47 5.56
CA GLN A 66 10.24 3.14 4.55
C GLN A 66 10.47 1.62 4.38
N PRO A 67 10.63 0.81 5.44
CA PRO A 67 10.73 -0.65 5.32
C PRO A 67 9.50 -1.28 4.67
N VAL A 68 8.30 -0.84 5.04
CA VAL A 68 7.04 -1.37 4.48
C VAL A 68 6.95 -1.14 2.99
N LEU A 69 7.25 0.08 2.52
CA LEU A 69 7.24 0.41 1.10
C LEU A 69 8.27 -0.43 0.33
N LYS A 70 9.47 -0.62 0.89
CA LYS A 70 10.52 -1.45 0.29
C LYS A 70 10.07 -2.90 0.13
N GLU A 71 9.57 -3.51 1.21
CA GLU A 71 9.13 -4.90 1.20
C GLU A 71 7.95 -5.13 0.26
N ILE A 72 7.01 -4.18 0.16
CA ILE A 72 5.90 -4.26 -0.80
C ILE A 72 6.45 -4.18 -2.24
N ALA A 73 7.37 -3.27 -2.52
CA ALA A 73 7.97 -3.11 -3.85
C ALA A 73 8.70 -4.38 -4.33
N GLU A 74 9.33 -5.13 -3.42
CA GLU A 74 10.02 -6.40 -3.72
C GLU A 74 9.05 -7.54 -4.07
N ARG A 75 7.80 -7.46 -3.59
CA ARG A 75 6.77 -8.51 -3.74
C ARG A 75 5.74 -8.20 -4.82
N ALA A 76 5.51 -6.92 -5.09
CA ALA A 76 4.56 -6.45 -6.07
C ALA A 76 5.08 -6.61 -7.51
N ALA A 77 4.17 -6.73 -8.48
CA ALA A 77 4.53 -6.63 -9.89
C ALA A 77 4.79 -5.17 -10.29
N ASP A 78 4.05 -4.23 -9.69
CA ASP A 78 4.26 -2.79 -9.80
C ASP A 78 3.70 -2.11 -8.54
N MET A 79 4.31 -1.00 -8.12
CA MET A 79 3.86 -0.21 -6.97
C MET A 79 4.04 1.28 -7.27
N LYS A 80 2.98 2.04 -7.00
CA LYS A 80 3.00 3.49 -7.07
C LYS A 80 2.49 4.10 -5.77
N VAL A 81 3.28 5.01 -5.20
CA VAL A 81 2.82 5.91 -4.16
C VAL A 81 1.99 7.00 -4.82
N LEU A 82 0.71 7.12 -4.43
CA LEU A 82 -0.21 8.12 -4.96
C LEU A 82 -0.08 9.45 -4.22
N GLY A 83 0.36 9.40 -2.96
CA GLY A 83 0.68 10.57 -2.15
C GLY A 83 0.48 10.31 -0.67
N SER A 84 1.09 11.17 0.14
CA SER A 84 0.82 11.29 1.58
C SER A 84 0.10 12.61 1.83
N TYR A 85 -0.93 12.58 2.68
CA TYR A 85 -1.80 13.72 2.93
C TYR A 85 -2.31 13.73 4.37
N PRO A 86 -2.61 14.91 4.96
CA PRO A 86 -3.16 15.01 6.30
C PRO A 86 -4.46 14.21 6.41
N LYS A 87 -4.67 13.53 7.55
CA LYS A 87 -5.96 12.92 7.82
C LYS A 87 -7.02 14.02 7.92
N GLY A 88 -8.13 13.82 7.21
CA GLY A 88 -9.28 14.70 7.33
C GLY A 88 -9.87 14.55 8.73
N VAL A 89 -10.09 15.68 9.42
CA VAL A 89 -10.92 15.71 10.63
C VAL A 89 -12.37 15.56 10.17
N LEU A 90 -13.02 14.45 10.52
CA LEU A 90 -14.48 14.29 10.37
C LEU A 90 -15.21 15.05 11.47
#